data_AF-A0A285IGP0-F1
#
_entry.id   AF-A0A285IGP0-F1
#
_cell.length_a   1.000
_cell.length_b   1.000
_cell.length_c   1.000
_cell.angle_alpha   90.00
_cell.angle_beta   90.00
_cell.angle_gamma   90.00
#
_symmetry.space_group_name_H-M   'P 1'
#
loop_
_entity.id
_entity.type
_entity.pdbx_description
1 polymer ?
#
loop_
_entity_poly.entity_id
_entity_poly.type
_entity_poly.pdbx_seq_one_letter_code
_entity_poly.pdbx_strand_id
1 'polypeptide(L)'
;MGAKKTKIVRCIGKKGDGSRCTREKEVPIDFEGDWRCWQHPPEDKKKEVNAGGRPSKYDPSIIPKVEEWAKEGLIDYEISKRLGIHTSTLYDWKHKFPEFSEALKKNKSQADFRVENSLFKRANGYRYDEITKERVRVYDEEGNPIGFELVPTKVVTKEVKPNPTSIIFWLKNRQSDKWSDKKEIDLEGNIKGTIKDPAMNELSVEELKKLAEVL
;
A
#
# COMPACT_ATOMS: atom_id res chain seq x y z
N MET A 1 3.85 -54.05 39.15
CA MET A 1 3.80 -53.63 37.73
C MET A 1 4.97 -54.28 37.00
N GLY A 2 4.73 -55.34 36.22
CA GLY A 2 5.80 -56.05 35.52
C GLY A 2 6.41 -55.20 34.42
N ALA A 3 7.73 -55.19 34.30
CA ALA A 3 8.44 -54.50 33.21
C ALA A 3 7.99 -55.09 31.87
N LYS A 4 7.42 -54.24 30.99
CA LYS A 4 7.05 -54.64 29.64
C LYS A 4 8.33 -54.97 28.88
N LYS A 5 8.52 -56.23 28.51
CA LYS A 5 9.69 -56.67 27.73
C LYS A 5 9.66 -56.00 26.35
N THR A 6 10.79 -55.47 25.92
CA THR A 6 11.00 -54.81 24.63
C THR A 6 12.12 -55.48 23.84
N LYS A 7 12.19 -55.21 22.53
CA LYS A 7 13.27 -55.61 21.63
C LYS A 7 13.61 -54.46 20.69
N ILE A 8 14.84 -54.46 20.16
CA ILE A 8 15.26 -53.48 19.15
C ILE A 8 15.03 -54.07 17.75
N VAL A 9 14.37 -53.31 16.88
CA VAL A 9 14.19 -53.64 15.47
C VAL A 9 14.87 -52.61 14.58
N ARG A 10 15.42 -53.05 13.44
CA ARG A 10 16.11 -52.20 12.47
C ARG A 10 15.23 -51.89 11.26
N CYS A 11 15.36 -50.68 10.73
CA CYS A 11 14.63 -50.23 9.54
C CYS A 11 14.95 -51.14 8.33
N ILE A 12 13.91 -51.62 7.65
CA ILE A 12 14.09 -52.47 6.46
C ILE A 12 14.35 -51.70 5.16
N GLY A 13 14.27 -50.36 5.19
CA GLY A 13 14.52 -49.49 4.03
C GLY A 13 15.98 -49.50 3.55
N LYS A 14 16.19 -49.24 2.26
CA LYS A 14 17.52 -49.06 1.66
C LYS A 14 17.81 -47.59 1.40
N LYS A 15 19.05 -47.17 1.59
CA LYS A 15 19.56 -45.85 1.20
C LYS A 15 19.73 -45.76 -0.32
N GLY A 16 20.02 -44.57 -0.83
CA GLY A 16 20.25 -44.33 -2.27
C GLY A 16 21.44 -45.10 -2.87
N ASP A 17 22.41 -45.50 -2.04
CA ASP A 17 23.56 -46.34 -2.41
C ASP A 17 23.24 -47.85 -2.40
N GLY A 18 21.97 -48.23 -2.13
CA GLY A 18 21.52 -49.62 -2.03
C GLY A 18 21.84 -50.30 -0.68
N SER A 19 22.59 -49.65 0.20
CA SER A 19 22.90 -50.16 1.55
C SER A 19 21.68 -50.12 2.47
N ARG A 20 21.64 -51.01 3.47
CA ARG A 20 20.51 -51.09 4.41
C ARG A 20 20.53 -49.91 5.38
N CYS A 21 19.35 -49.37 5.70
CA CYS A 21 19.22 -48.31 6.68
C CYS A 21 19.68 -48.79 8.07
N THR A 22 20.47 -47.97 8.75
CA THR A 22 21.05 -48.28 10.06
C THR A 22 20.19 -47.83 11.24
N ARG A 23 19.03 -47.19 10.99
CA ARG A 23 18.15 -46.73 12.06
C ARG A 23 17.48 -47.89 12.77
N GLU A 24 17.36 -47.75 14.08
CA GLU A 24 16.77 -48.74 14.99
C GLU A 24 15.67 -48.09 15.83
N LYS A 25 14.74 -48.91 16.31
CA LYS A 25 13.66 -48.48 17.20
C LYS A 25 13.39 -49.58 18.23
N GLU A 26 13.21 -49.17 19.48
CA GLU A 26 12.72 -50.05 20.53
C GLU A 26 11.22 -50.29 20.37
N VAL A 27 10.81 -51.54 20.33
CA VAL A 27 9.42 -51.99 20.15
C VAL A 27 9.06 -53.03 21.21
N PRO A 28 7.76 -53.23 21.49
CA PRO A 28 7.30 -54.31 22.35
C PRO A 28 7.79 -55.69 21.86
N ILE A 29 8.04 -56.63 22.77
CA ILE A 29 8.60 -57.93 22.41
C ILE A 29 7.68 -58.74 21.46
N ASP A 30 6.37 -58.54 21.59
CA ASP A 30 5.27 -59.09 20.79
C ASP A 30 5.07 -58.37 19.44
N PHE A 31 5.89 -57.37 19.10
CA PHE A 31 5.83 -56.71 17.80
C PHE A 31 6.19 -57.70 16.67
N GLU A 32 5.21 -58.06 15.85
CA GLU A 32 5.37 -58.84 14.63
C GLU A 32 5.15 -57.93 13.41
N GLY A 33 6.19 -57.79 12.57
CA GLY A 33 6.13 -57.02 11.35
C GLY A 33 7.41 -56.27 11.02
N ASP A 34 7.40 -55.66 9.84
CA ASP A 34 8.51 -54.88 9.32
C ASP A 34 8.40 -53.41 9.72
N TRP A 35 9.46 -52.87 10.33
CA TRP A 35 9.54 -51.46 10.67
C TRP A 35 10.32 -50.65 9.63
N ARG A 36 9.79 -49.48 9.27
CA ARG A 36 10.46 -48.49 8.40
C ARG A 36 10.52 -47.13 9.10
N CYS A 37 11.63 -46.41 8.97
CA CYS A 37 11.77 -45.06 9.51
C CYS A 37 11.18 -43.99 8.57
N TRP A 38 11.05 -42.74 9.02
CA TRP A 38 10.45 -41.65 8.23
C TRP A 38 11.11 -41.42 6.87
N GLN A 39 12.38 -41.78 6.72
CA GLN A 39 13.14 -41.58 5.49
C GLN A 39 12.84 -42.66 4.44
N HIS A 40 12.19 -43.75 4.83
CA HIS A 40 11.78 -44.85 3.96
C HIS A 40 10.30 -45.16 4.18
N PRO A 41 9.39 -44.17 3.99
CA PRO A 41 7.98 -44.36 4.27
C PRO A 41 7.39 -45.49 3.38
N PRO A 42 6.36 -46.20 3.86
CA PRO A 42 5.60 -47.15 3.04
C PRO A 42 5.08 -46.49 1.76
N GLU A 43 4.91 -47.27 0.68
CA GLU A 43 4.53 -46.72 -0.62
C GLU A 43 3.20 -45.97 -0.59
N ASP A 44 2.27 -46.46 0.23
CA ASP A 44 0.95 -45.89 0.53
C ASP A 44 1.02 -44.50 1.21
N LYS A 45 2.19 -44.06 1.68
CA LYS A 45 2.43 -42.73 2.27
C LYS A 45 3.33 -41.82 1.44
N LYS A 46 3.58 -42.13 0.16
CA LYS A 46 4.18 -41.15 -0.77
C LYS A 46 3.18 -40.00 -0.92
N LYS A 47 3.53 -38.82 -0.38
CA LYS A 47 2.69 -37.61 -0.49
C LYS A 47 2.32 -37.38 -1.95
N GLU A 48 1.03 -37.25 -2.24
CA GLU A 48 0.56 -36.73 -3.51
C GLU A 48 1.20 -35.36 -3.74
N VAL A 49 2.10 -35.28 -4.73
CA VAL A 49 2.63 -34.01 -5.21
C VAL A 49 1.55 -33.39 -6.08
N ASN A 50 0.76 -32.47 -5.50
CA ASN A 50 -0.17 -31.67 -6.26
C ASN A 50 0.62 -30.88 -7.33
N ALA A 51 0.48 -31.29 -8.59
CA ALA A 51 1.05 -30.62 -9.77
C ALA A 51 0.31 -29.30 -10.13
N GLY A 52 -0.29 -28.64 -9.14
CA GLY A 52 -0.88 -27.31 -9.27
C GLY A 52 0.17 -26.25 -8.97
N GLY A 53 1.08 -26.01 -9.91
CA GLY A 53 1.99 -24.88 -9.81
C GLY A 53 1.20 -23.58 -9.68
N ARG A 54 1.56 -22.74 -8.71
CA ARG A 54 1.04 -21.38 -8.53
C ARG A 54 1.03 -20.66 -9.89
N PRO A 55 -0.07 -20.02 -10.31
CA PRO A 55 -0.13 -19.34 -11.60
C PRO A 55 0.93 -18.24 -11.64
N SER A 56 2.05 -18.53 -12.29
CA SER A 56 3.22 -17.65 -12.41
C SER A 56 3.39 -17.12 -13.83
N LYS A 57 2.60 -17.65 -14.78
CA LYS A 57 2.67 -17.25 -16.19
C LYS A 57 1.92 -15.93 -16.36
N TYR A 58 2.66 -14.92 -16.79
CA TYR A 58 2.12 -13.61 -17.16
C TYR A 58 1.19 -13.75 -18.36
N ASP A 59 0.03 -13.08 -18.29
CA ASP A 59 -0.92 -12.96 -19.38
C ASP A 59 -1.18 -11.46 -19.64
N PRO A 60 -0.82 -10.92 -20.83
CA PRO A 60 -1.09 -9.54 -21.20
C PRO A 60 -2.57 -9.13 -21.10
N SER A 61 -3.52 -10.07 -21.13
CA SER A 61 -4.96 -9.78 -21.00
C SER A 61 -5.33 -9.10 -19.67
N ILE A 62 -4.46 -9.17 -18.66
CA ILE A 62 -4.68 -8.55 -17.35
C ILE A 62 -4.36 -7.06 -17.33
N ILE A 63 -3.63 -6.52 -18.32
CA ILE A 63 -3.17 -5.13 -18.34
C ILE A 63 -4.35 -4.15 -18.15
N PRO A 64 -5.47 -4.23 -18.89
CA PRO A 64 -6.56 -3.26 -18.75
C PRO A 64 -7.15 -3.21 -17.33
N LYS A 65 -7.27 -4.37 -16.66
CA LYS A 65 -7.77 -4.45 -15.27
C LYS A 65 -6.78 -3.81 -14.30
N VAL A 66 -5.49 -4.06 -14.50
CA VAL A 66 -4.42 -3.49 -13.66
C VAL A 66 -4.32 -1.98 -13.84
N GLU A 67 -4.53 -1.47 -15.06
CA GLU A 67 -4.63 -0.04 -15.33
C GLU A 67 -5.79 0.62 -14.59
N GLU A 68 -6.97 -0.01 -14.62
CA GLU A 68 -8.14 0.47 -13.90
C GLU A 68 -7.87 0.58 -12.39
N TRP A 69 -7.33 -0.48 -11.79
CA TRP A 69 -6.96 -0.48 -10.37
C TRP A 69 -5.86 0.53 -10.03
N ALA A 70 -4.90 0.75 -10.93
CA ALA A 70 -3.90 1.79 -10.77
C ALA A 70 -4.52 3.20 -10.82
N LYS A 71 -5.53 3.43 -11.67
CA LYS A 71 -6.29 4.71 -11.72
C LYS A 71 -7.13 4.92 -10.45
N GLU A 72 -7.59 3.85 -9.82
CA GLU A 72 -8.27 3.88 -8.51
C GLU A 72 -7.31 4.21 -7.36
N GLY A 73 -5.99 4.17 -7.59
CA GLY A 73 -4.97 4.46 -6.57
C GLY A 73 -4.56 3.25 -5.75
N LEU A 74 -4.82 2.03 -6.22
CA LEU A 74 -4.39 0.83 -5.50
C LEU A 74 -2.87 0.69 -5.44
N ILE A 75 -2.39 0.17 -4.30
CA ILE A 75 -0.98 -0.14 -4.11
C ILE A 75 -0.63 -1.52 -4.73
N ASP A 76 0.65 -1.73 -5.06
CA ASP A 76 1.14 -2.98 -5.70
C ASP A 76 0.76 -4.24 -4.91
N TYR A 77 0.69 -4.14 -3.58
CA TYR A 77 0.22 -5.21 -2.71
C TYR A 77 -1.25 -5.59 -2.97
N GLU A 78 -2.14 -4.61 -3.06
CA GLU A 78 -3.57 -4.83 -3.30
C GLU A 78 -3.82 -5.36 -4.70
N ILE A 79 -3.09 -4.83 -5.69
CA ILE A 79 -3.12 -5.34 -7.07
C ILE A 79 -2.68 -6.81 -7.10
N SER A 80 -1.58 -7.16 -6.41
CA SER A 80 -1.12 -8.55 -6.35
C SER A 80 -2.15 -9.50 -5.70
N LYS A 81 -2.85 -9.02 -4.66
CA LYS A 81 -3.95 -9.75 -4.02
C LYS A 81 -5.13 -9.96 -4.96
N ARG A 82 -5.57 -8.92 -5.69
CA ARG A 82 -6.68 -9.02 -6.66
C ARG A 82 -6.35 -9.97 -7.81
N LEU A 83 -5.09 -10.04 -8.21
CA LEU A 83 -4.59 -10.96 -9.24
C LEU A 83 -4.38 -12.40 -8.73
N GLY A 84 -4.45 -12.65 -7.42
CA GLY A 84 -4.18 -13.96 -6.84
C GLY A 84 -2.71 -14.39 -6.90
N ILE A 85 -1.79 -13.43 -7.09
CA ILE A 85 -0.34 -13.69 -7.18
C ILE A 85 0.40 -13.20 -5.93
N HIS A 86 1.65 -13.63 -5.76
CA HIS A 86 2.51 -13.03 -4.74
C HIS A 86 2.98 -11.65 -5.20
N THR A 87 3.26 -10.76 -4.24
CA THR A 87 3.90 -9.46 -4.53
C THR A 87 5.22 -9.62 -5.27
N SER A 88 6.04 -10.62 -4.91
CA SER A 88 7.31 -10.89 -5.61
C SER A 88 7.10 -11.19 -7.09
N THR A 89 6.05 -11.95 -7.44
CA THR A 89 5.70 -12.26 -8.84
C THR A 89 5.29 -10.99 -9.59
N LEU A 90 4.56 -10.08 -8.94
CA LEU A 90 4.21 -8.80 -9.54
C LEU A 90 5.45 -7.93 -9.79
N TYR A 91 6.42 -7.92 -8.87
CA TYR A 91 7.71 -7.24 -9.08
C TYR A 91 8.49 -7.87 -10.23
N ASP A 92 8.55 -9.20 -10.31
CA ASP A 92 9.19 -9.91 -11.42
C ASP A 92 8.55 -9.53 -12.76
N TRP A 93 7.22 -9.40 -12.81
CA TRP A 93 6.51 -8.97 -14.02
C TRP A 93 6.84 -7.53 -14.40
N LYS A 94 6.93 -6.61 -13.43
CA LYS A 94 7.36 -5.22 -13.70
C LYS A 94 8.77 -5.13 -14.28
N HIS A 95 9.66 -6.06 -13.90
CA HIS A 95 11.00 -6.12 -14.46
C HIS A 95 11.05 -6.78 -15.84
N LYS A 96 10.26 -7.84 -16.06
CA LYS A 96 10.26 -8.64 -17.30
C LYS A 96 9.42 -8.03 -18.43
N PHE A 97 8.38 -7.27 -18.10
CA PHE A 97 7.42 -6.73 -19.05
C PHE A 97 7.34 -5.20 -18.93
N PRO A 98 8.07 -4.45 -19.77
CA PRO A 98 8.07 -2.99 -19.75
C PRO A 98 6.67 -2.38 -19.92
N GLU A 99 5.85 -2.93 -20.81
CA GLU A 99 4.47 -2.48 -21.04
C GLU A 99 3.62 -2.51 -19.76
N PHE A 100 3.75 -3.57 -18.95
CA PHE A 100 3.07 -3.70 -17.67
C PHE A 100 3.52 -2.63 -16.67
N SER A 101 4.83 -2.35 -16.65
CA SER A 101 5.42 -1.33 -15.78
C SER A 101 5.00 0.08 -16.18
N GLU A 102 4.97 0.38 -17.48
CA GLU A 102 4.50 1.66 -18.01
C GLU A 102 3.01 1.88 -17.74
N ALA A 103 2.19 0.86 -17.96
CA ALA A 103 0.77 0.87 -17.65
C ALA A 103 0.53 1.22 -16.17
N LEU A 104 1.25 0.59 -15.24
CA LEU A 104 1.16 0.93 -13.81
C LEU A 104 1.60 2.36 -13.50
N LYS A 105 2.75 2.81 -14.03
CA LYS A 105 3.29 4.15 -13.75
C LYS A 105 2.38 5.27 -14.26
N LYS A 106 1.92 5.15 -15.50
CA LYS A 106 1.04 6.15 -16.16
C LYS A 106 -0.29 6.31 -15.45
N ASN A 107 -0.82 5.24 -14.88
CA ASN A 107 -2.14 5.26 -14.24
C ASN A 107 -2.05 5.66 -12.76
N LYS A 108 -0.96 5.31 -12.07
CA LYS A 108 -0.69 5.82 -10.71
C LYS A 108 -0.49 7.34 -10.68
N SER A 109 0.21 7.90 -11.67
CA SER A 109 0.36 9.35 -11.75
C SER A 109 -0.98 10.09 -11.91
N GLN A 110 -2.01 9.44 -12.50
CA GLN A 110 -3.36 10.02 -12.54
C GLN A 110 -4.04 9.99 -11.17
N ALA A 111 -3.84 8.93 -10.38
CA ALA A 111 -4.33 8.88 -9.01
C ALA A 111 -3.65 9.96 -8.15
N ASP A 112 -2.32 10.09 -8.26
CA ASP A 112 -1.54 11.14 -7.58
C ASP A 112 -2.03 12.54 -7.99
N PHE A 113 -2.21 12.79 -9.29
CA PHE A 113 -2.73 14.06 -9.80
C PHE A 113 -4.14 14.40 -9.26
N ARG A 114 -5.02 13.40 -9.08
CA ARG A 114 -6.35 13.62 -8.48
C ARG A 114 -6.24 14.06 -7.02
N VAL A 115 -5.30 13.49 -6.27
CA VAL A 115 -5.03 13.89 -4.88
C VAL A 115 -4.45 15.31 -4.85
N GLU A 116 -3.47 15.61 -5.70
CA GLU A 116 -2.87 16.94 -5.81
C GLU A 116 -3.90 18.01 -6.19
N ASN A 117 -4.76 17.76 -7.16
CA ASN A 117 -5.84 18.67 -7.55
C ASN A 117 -6.86 18.87 -6.42
N SER A 118 -7.17 17.81 -5.68
CA SER A 118 -8.07 17.88 -4.51
C SER A 118 -7.44 18.71 -3.39
N LEU A 119 -6.13 18.53 -3.14
CA LEU A 119 -5.36 19.34 -2.20
C LEU A 119 -5.35 20.81 -2.62
N PHE A 120 -5.12 21.10 -3.89
CA PHE A 120 -5.13 22.46 -4.45
C PHE A 120 -6.50 23.13 -4.29
N LYS A 121 -7.60 22.43 -4.63
CA LYS A 121 -8.97 22.93 -4.39
C LYS A 121 -9.21 23.23 -2.92
N ARG A 122 -8.74 22.36 -2.01
CA ARG A 122 -8.88 22.56 -0.58
C ARG A 122 -8.01 23.72 -0.05
N ALA A 123 -6.84 23.94 -0.66
CA ALA A 123 -5.98 25.08 -0.35
C ALA A 123 -6.62 26.42 -0.76
N ASN A 124 -7.30 26.48 -1.91
CA ASN A 124 -7.98 27.71 -2.37
C ASN A 124 -9.37 27.92 -1.76
N GLY A 125 -9.96 26.87 -1.21
CA GLY A 125 -11.40 26.85 -0.94
C GLY A 125 -12.21 26.62 -2.23
N TYR A 126 -13.42 26.09 -2.08
CA TYR A 126 -14.30 25.83 -3.22
C TYR A 126 -15.77 25.87 -2.80
N ARG A 127 -16.65 26.13 -3.76
CA ARG A 127 -18.10 26.08 -3.57
C ARG A 127 -18.63 24.79 -4.18
N TYR A 128 -19.60 24.16 -3.52
CA TYR A 128 -20.28 22.99 -4.05
C TYR A 128 -21.77 23.05 -3.71
N ASP A 129 -22.57 22.48 -4.61
CA ASP A 129 -24.01 22.39 -4.44
C ASP A 129 -24.37 21.05 -3.80
N GLU A 130 -24.96 21.11 -2.61
CA GLU A 130 -25.53 19.94 -1.96
C GLU A 130 -26.98 19.78 -2.39
N ILE A 131 -27.25 18.69 -3.11
CA ILE A 131 -28.59 18.35 -3.59
C ILE A 131 -29.21 17.36 -2.61
N THR A 132 -30.18 17.82 -1.83
CA THR A 132 -30.99 16.94 -0.99
C THR A 132 -32.11 16.34 -1.83
N LYS A 133 -32.10 15.01 -1.97
CA LYS A 133 -33.16 14.26 -2.66
C LYS A 133 -34.10 13.67 -1.63
N GLU A 134 -35.40 13.86 -1.83
CA GLU A 134 -36.43 13.25 -1.00
C GLU A 134 -37.12 12.12 -1.76
N ARG A 135 -37.60 11.11 -1.02
CA ARG A 135 -38.39 10.04 -1.60
C ARG A 135 -39.82 10.55 -1.83
N VAL A 136 -40.25 10.58 -3.07
CA VAL A 136 -41.62 10.91 -3.44
C VAL A 136 -42.32 9.63 -3.87
N ARG A 137 -43.53 9.38 -3.37
CA ARG A 137 -44.35 8.26 -3.84
C ARG A 137 -44.85 8.57 -5.24
N VAL A 138 -44.59 7.67 -6.17
CA VAL A 138 -45.09 7.74 -7.54
C VAL A 138 -46.39 6.94 -7.60
N TYR A 139 -47.43 7.55 -8.16
CA TYR A 139 -48.74 6.96 -8.35
C TYR A 139 -49.00 6.72 -9.84
N ASP A 140 -49.76 5.68 -10.19
CA ASP A 140 -50.24 5.46 -11.56
C ASP A 140 -51.38 6.44 -11.91
N GLU A 141 -51.84 6.39 -13.17
CA GLU A 141 -52.99 7.18 -13.65
C GLU A 141 -54.30 6.87 -12.90
N GLU A 142 -54.36 5.74 -12.17
CA GLU A 142 -55.51 5.28 -11.39
C GLU A 142 -55.38 5.60 -9.89
N GLY A 143 -54.26 6.20 -9.46
CA GLY A 143 -53.99 6.61 -8.08
C GLY A 143 -53.37 5.55 -7.16
N ASN A 144 -52.95 4.39 -7.67
CA ASN A 144 -52.24 3.38 -6.88
C ASN A 144 -50.72 3.66 -6.82
N PRO A 145 -50.08 3.42 -5.66
CA PRO A 145 -48.63 3.66 -5.52
C PRO A 145 -47.81 2.61 -6.29
N ILE A 146 -47.12 3.03 -7.35
CA ILE A 146 -46.23 2.18 -8.17
C ILE A 146 -44.84 2.04 -7.54
N GLY A 147 -44.41 3.04 -6.77
CA GLY A 147 -43.08 3.02 -6.16
C GLY A 147 -42.64 4.35 -5.56
N PHE A 148 -41.32 4.51 -5.41
CA PHE A 148 -40.70 5.74 -4.92
C PHE A 148 -39.68 6.25 -5.93
N GLU A 149 -39.69 7.55 -6.20
CA GLU A 149 -38.67 8.23 -6.99
C GLU A 149 -37.92 9.25 -6.10
N LEU A 150 -36.61 9.39 -6.33
CA LEU A 150 -35.77 10.34 -5.63
C LEU A 150 -35.76 11.68 -6.38
N VAL A 151 -36.59 12.61 -5.93
CA VAL A 151 -36.71 13.94 -6.53
C VAL A 151 -35.78 14.92 -5.80
N PRO A 152 -34.95 15.71 -6.51
CA PRO A 152 -34.11 16.74 -5.89
C PRO A 152 -34.97 17.94 -5.44
N THR A 153 -35.27 18.02 -4.14
CA THR A 153 -36.17 19.06 -3.59
C THR A 153 -35.43 20.35 -3.22
N LYS A 154 -34.13 20.27 -2.89
CA LYS A 154 -33.37 21.44 -2.43
C LYS A 154 -31.93 21.40 -2.93
N VAL A 155 -31.49 22.52 -3.52
CA VAL A 155 -30.08 22.74 -3.89
C VAL A 155 -29.53 23.83 -2.96
N VAL A 156 -28.54 23.49 -2.14
CA VAL A 156 -27.88 24.42 -1.23
C VAL A 156 -26.42 24.59 -1.65
N THR A 157 -26.06 25.78 -2.11
CA THR A 157 -24.66 26.12 -2.40
C THR A 157 -23.91 26.37 -1.09
N LYS A 158 -22.97 25.49 -0.75
CA LYS A 158 -22.08 25.62 0.41
C LYS A 158 -20.69 26.07 -0.03
N GLU A 159 -20.04 26.83 0.83
CA GLU A 159 -18.66 27.27 0.62
C GLU A 159 -17.72 26.58 1.62
N VAL A 160 -16.66 26.00 1.10
CA VAL A 160 -15.55 25.44 1.87
C VAL A 160 -14.45 26.47 1.90
N LYS A 161 -14.13 26.97 3.09
CA LYS A 161 -13.03 27.93 3.28
C LYS A 161 -11.67 27.30 2.94
N PRO A 162 -10.70 28.11 2.48
CA PRO A 162 -9.30 27.71 2.35
C PRO A 162 -8.79 26.97 3.59
N ASN A 163 -8.16 25.81 3.41
CA ASN A 163 -7.54 25.07 4.49
C ASN A 163 -6.07 25.48 4.69
N PRO A 164 -5.68 26.06 5.84
CA PRO A 164 -4.33 26.57 6.06
C PRO A 164 -3.27 25.46 6.01
N THR A 165 -3.59 24.26 6.47
CA THR A 165 -2.66 23.11 6.41
C THR A 165 -2.36 22.73 4.97
N SER A 166 -3.38 22.66 4.10
CA SER A 166 -3.18 22.39 2.67
C SER A 166 -2.33 23.47 1.98
N ILE A 167 -2.50 24.74 2.36
CA ILE A 167 -1.68 25.87 1.87
C ILE A 167 -0.22 25.71 2.32
N ILE A 168 0.01 25.41 3.61
CA ILE A 168 1.37 25.21 4.16
C ILE A 168 2.09 24.06 3.43
N PHE A 169 1.43 22.91 3.26
CA PHE A 169 2.02 21.78 2.52
C PHE A 169 2.34 22.14 1.07
N TRP A 170 1.44 22.85 0.39
CA TRP A 170 1.67 23.29 -0.99
C TRP A 170 2.88 24.24 -1.10
N LEU A 171 2.98 25.23 -0.22
CA LEU A 171 4.06 26.21 -0.22
C LEU A 171 5.41 25.56 0.13
N LYS A 172 5.44 24.64 1.09
CA LYS A 172 6.66 23.89 1.46
C LYS A 172 7.18 23.03 0.32
N ASN A 173 6.30 22.39 -0.45
CA ASN A 173 6.70 21.52 -1.55
C ASN A 173 7.11 22.30 -2.81
N ARG A 174 6.44 23.42 -3.12
CA ARG A 174 6.65 24.17 -4.37
C ARG A 174 7.58 25.39 -4.24
N GLN A 175 7.70 25.96 -3.04
CA GLN A 175 8.53 27.11 -2.72
C GLN A 175 9.34 26.84 -1.44
N SER A 176 10.03 25.70 -1.41
CA SER A 176 10.84 25.26 -0.28
C SER A 176 11.84 26.33 0.17
N ASP A 177 12.45 27.06 -0.76
CA ASP A 177 13.43 28.10 -0.46
C ASP A 177 12.90 29.20 0.47
N LYS A 178 11.59 29.48 0.40
CA LYS A 178 10.93 30.54 1.19
C LYS A 178 10.19 30.01 2.41
N TRP A 179 9.70 28.77 2.35
CA TRP A 179 8.74 28.21 3.33
C TRP A 179 9.23 26.94 4.04
N SER A 180 10.42 26.43 3.72
CA SER A 180 11.05 25.30 4.44
C SER A 180 11.41 25.70 5.87
N ASP A 181 11.18 24.78 6.82
CA ASP A 181 11.60 24.98 8.20
C ASP A 181 13.11 24.73 8.37
N LYS A 182 13.72 23.92 7.49
CA LYS A 182 15.17 23.71 7.46
C LYS A 182 15.83 24.90 6.78
N LYS A 183 16.34 25.82 7.60
CA LYS A 183 17.34 26.80 7.18
C LYS A 183 18.70 26.13 7.34
N GLU A 184 19.44 25.97 6.26
CA GLU A 184 20.86 25.61 6.36
C GLU A 184 21.57 26.78 7.02
N ILE A 185 22.08 26.56 8.23
CA ILE A 185 22.90 27.52 8.95
C ILE A 185 24.33 27.13 8.63
N ASP A 186 24.97 27.81 7.68
CA ASP A 186 26.40 27.69 7.48
C ASP A 186 27.11 28.15 8.76
N LEU A 187 28.01 27.32 9.28
CA LEU A 187 28.75 27.53 10.54
C LEU A 187 29.79 28.66 10.49
N GLU A 188 29.81 29.46 9.43
CA GLU A 188 30.65 30.65 9.29
C GLU A 188 29.80 31.92 9.41
N GLY A 189 29.25 32.15 10.61
CA GLY A 189 28.99 33.47 11.21
C GLY A 189 28.52 34.65 10.34
N ASN A 190 27.85 34.43 9.22
CA ASN A 190 27.39 35.49 8.33
C ASN A 190 25.90 35.30 8.09
N ILE A 191 25.12 35.95 8.93
CA ILE A 191 23.66 35.95 8.89
C ILE A 191 23.25 36.69 7.61
N LYS A 192 23.20 36.01 6.46
CA LYS A 192 22.50 36.50 5.27
C LYS A 192 20.99 36.26 5.42
N GLY A 193 20.44 36.78 6.52
CA GLY A 193 19.01 36.99 6.67
C GLY A 193 18.64 38.22 5.86
N THR A 194 18.34 38.05 4.58
CA THR A 194 17.67 39.11 3.82
C THR A 194 16.22 39.17 4.30
N ILE A 195 15.99 39.92 5.37
CA ILE A 195 14.70 40.54 5.63
C ILE A 195 14.53 41.56 4.49
N LYS A 196 13.92 41.15 3.38
CA LYS A 196 13.43 42.09 2.36
C LYS A 196 12.08 42.63 2.82
N ASP A 197 12.07 43.32 3.94
CA ASP A 197 10.96 44.18 4.31
C ASP A 197 11.36 45.62 3.92
N PRO A 198 10.71 46.24 2.91
CA PRO A 198 11.08 47.56 2.44
C PRO A 198 10.91 48.67 3.48
N ALA A 199 10.29 48.37 4.64
CA ALA A 199 10.02 49.33 5.70
C ALA A 199 11.12 49.43 6.76
N MET A 200 12.22 48.67 6.67
CA MET A 200 13.23 48.62 7.74
C MET A 200 14.68 48.69 7.26
N ASN A 201 14.95 49.50 6.23
CA ASN A 201 16.32 49.82 5.86
C ASN A 201 16.42 51.32 5.60
N GLU A 202 16.70 52.08 6.65
CA GLU A 202 17.46 53.33 6.63
C GLU A 202 17.46 53.91 8.06
N LEU A 203 18.25 53.29 8.93
CA LEU A 203 18.82 54.01 10.06
C LEU A 203 20.30 53.67 10.03
N SER A 204 21.11 54.68 9.74
CA SER A 204 22.52 54.43 9.47
C SER A 204 23.21 53.95 10.74
N VAL A 205 24.27 53.16 10.60
CA VAL A 205 25.01 52.58 11.74
C VAL A 205 25.52 53.69 12.69
N GLU A 206 25.70 54.92 12.18
CA GLU A 206 26.04 56.10 12.97
C GLU A 206 24.92 56.55 13.94
N GLU A 207 23.66 56.40 13.57
CA GLU A 207 22.51 56.81 14.40
C GLU A 207 22.30 55.84 15.58
N LEU A 208 22.56 54.55 15.38
CA LEU A 208 22.54 53.53 16.44
C LEU A 208 23.67 53.76 17.46
N LYS A 209 24.86 54.18 17.01
CA LYS A 209 25.97 54.52 17.92
C LYS A 209 25.66 55.74 18.78
N LYS A 210 25.04 56.77 18.20
CA LYS A 210 24.62 57.97 18.95
C LYS A 210 23.57 57.65 20.01
N LEU A 211 22.66 56.71 19.76
CA LEU A 211 21.63 56.33 20.74
C LEU A 211 22.22 55.56 21.94
N ALA A 212 23.24 54.73 21.69
CA ALA A 212 23.92 53.95 22.72
C ALA A 212 24.83 54.82 23.62
N GLU A 213 25.25 56.00 23.17
CA GLU A 213 26.01 56.96 23.99
C GLU A 213 25.11 57.84 24.89
N VAL A 214 23.78 57.77 24.74
CA VAL A 214 22.81 58.59 25.51
C VAL A 214 22.01 57.74 26.52
N LEU A 215 22.37 56.47 26.72
CA LEU A 215 21.92 55.61 27.82
C LEU A 215 23.05 55.37 28.82
#